data_AF-G2RAK5-F1
#
_entry.id   AF-G2RAK5-F1
#
_cell.length_a   1.000
_cell.length_b   1.000
_cell.length_c   1.000
_cell.angle_alpha   90.00
_cell.angle_beta   90.00
_cell.angle_gamma   90.00
#
_symmetry.space_group_name_H-M   'P 1'
#
loop_
_entity.id
_entity.type
_entity.pdbx_description
1 polymer ?
#
loop_
_entity_poly.entity_id
_entity_poly.type
_entity_poly.pdbx_seq_one_letter_code
_entity_poly.pdbx_strand_id
1 'polypeptide(L)'
;MGVPSQKLSFVGFHMLMTASSLGYAPATLSLMAVLARAPDDMFSRWKPQLRDVEARFKRLLQTEKTPDALTLQGLLYLRERQSDAHALRYFDHAIQAARRMSPHNPDHPHQHSPPTTHQPAGPSTRPPRWTYEGSCYLERGHILLRQGQTDEATASFRVAALELDLADGYAELAKLLPPGAPTRETYLLKAAQAGNLEACRLLALDAADKAADPARGRAERAEAATLAREWALVEPDVGRREALLAQVAERVGDATEEQRRRRSDLWKWMMSKLRP
;
A
#
# COMPACT_ATOMS: atom_id res chain seq x y z
N MET A 1 -4.82 6.32 4.92
CA MET A 1 -5.17 7.61 4.30
C MET A 1 -4.83 7.54 2.82
N GLY A 2 -5.79 7.16 1.98
CA GLY A 2 -5.64 7.37 0.55
C GLY A 2 -5.53 8.87 0.32
N VAL A 3 -4.42 9.33 -0.26
CA VAL A 3 -4.33 10.72 -0.72
C VAL A 3 -5.53 10.92 -1.62
N PRO A 4 -6.49 11.82 -1.30
CA PRO A 4 -7.60 12.05 -2.19
C PRO A 4 -7.00 12.29 -3.57
N SER A 5 -7.46 11.55 -4.57
CA SER A 5 -7.12 11.80 -5.96
C SER A 5 -7.73 13.17 -6.30
N GLN A 6 -7.11 14.23 -5.78
CA GLN A 6 -7.37 15.59 -6.13
C GLN A 6 -7.06 15.64 -7.61
N LYS A 7 -8.13 15.61 -8.42
CA LYS A 7 -8.05 16.03 -9.80
C LYS A 7 -7.52 17.45 -9.70
N LEU A 8 -6.22 17.59 -9.90
CA LEU A 8 -5.56 18.87 -9.87
C LEU A 8 -6.29 19.71 -10.91
N SER A 9 -6.98 20.76 -10.45
CA SER A 9 -7.73 21.61 -11.37
C SER A 9 -6.75 22.16 -12.40
N PHE A 10 -7.24 22.39 -13.61
CA PHE A 10 -6.42 22.99 -14.67
C PHE A 10 -5.69 24.26 -14.16
N VAL A 11 -6.39 25.08 -13.39
CA VAL A 11 -5.84 26.27 -12.71
C VAL A 11 -4.73 25.90 -11.72
N GLY A 12 -4.94 24.91 -10.85
CA GLY A 12 -3.93 24.48 -9.88
C GLY A 12 -2.66 23.95 -10.53
N PHE A 13 -2.79 23.21 -11.63
CA PHE A 13 -1.64 22.75 -12.41
C PHE A 13 -0.86 23.93 -13.01
N HIS A 14 -1.54 24.90 -13.61
CA HIS A 14 -0.89 26.11 -14.13
C HIS A 14 -0.19 26.93 -13.05
N MET A 15 -0.80 27.08 -11.87
CA MET A 15 -0.17 27.76 -10.73
C MET A 15 1.11 27.06 -10.29
N LEU A 16 1.11 25.72 -10.20
CA LEU A 16 2.31 24.94 -9.88
C LEU A 16 3.39 25.08 -10.97
N MET A 17 3.01 25.05 -12.25
CA MET A 17 3.93 25.24 -13.36
C MET A 17 4.63 26.61 -13.29
N THR A 18 3.86 27.68 -13.05
CA THR A 18 4.40 29.04 -12.89
C THR A 18 5.27 29.15 -11.64
N ALA A 19 4.85 28.61 -10.49
CA ALA A 19 5.67 28.64 -9.28
C ALA A 19 7.00 27.87 -9.47
N SER A 20 6.96 26.72 -10.16
CA SER A 20 8.17 25.97 -10.53
C SER A 20 9.08 26.77 -11.46
N SER A 21 8.53 27.48 -12.46
CA SER A 21 9.33 28.29 -13.38
C SER A 21 10.03 29.46 -12.67
N LEU A 22 9.42 29.99 -11.61
CA LEU A 22 10.02 30.99 -10.72
C LEU A 22 11.02 30.41 -9.71
N GLY A 23 11.32 29.09 -9.77
CA GLY A 23 12.31 28.44 -8.91
C GLY A 23 11.78 27.98 -7.55
N TYR A 24 10.47 28.00 -7.32
CA TYR A 24 9.90 27.51 -6.07
C TYR A 24 10.02 25.98 -5.99
N ALA A 25 10.93 25.48 -5.16
CA ALA A 25 11.24 24.05 -5.05
C ALA A 25 10.02 23.17 -4.68
N PRO A 26 9.16 23.55 -3.71
CA PRO A 26 7.98 22.74 -3.37
C PRO A 26 7.01 22.53 -4.54
N ALA A 27 6.85 23.50 -5.43
CA ALA A 27 6.03 23.34 -6.63
C ALA A 27 6.67 22.35 -7.63
N THR A 28 7.99 22.40 -7.77
CA THR A 28 8.74 21.42 -8.59
C THR A 28 8.55 20.00 -8.04
N LEU A 29 8.70 19.80 -6.73
CA LEU A 29 8.48 18.50 -6.09
C LEU A 29 7.03 18.02 -6.24
N SER A 30 6.06 18.92 -6.08
CA SER A 30 4.63 18.59 -6.25
C SER A 30 4.30 18.13 -7.66
N LEU A 31 4.82 18.80 -8.69
CA LEU A 31 4.65 18.40 -10.10
C LEU A 31 5.30 17.04 -10.38
N MET A 32 6.49 16.78 -9.82
CA MET A 32 7.14 15.48 -9.96
C MET A 32 6.39 14.36 -9.23
N ALA A 33 5.79 14.64 -8.07
CA ALA A 33 4.94 13.69 -7.35
C ALA A 33 3.68 13.34 -8.14
N VAL A 34 3.07 14.34 -8.78
CA VAL A 34 1.95 14.14 -9.70
C VAL A 34 2.37 13.26 -10.88
N LEU A 35 3.52 13.54 -11.49
CA LEU A 35 4.03 12.75 -12.61
C LEU A 35 4.33 11.29 -12.20
N ALA A 36 4.96 11.08 -11.03
CA ALA A 36 5.31 9.75 -10.53
C ALA A 36 4.09 8.85 -10.25
N ARG A 37 2.91 9.44 -10.01
CA ARG A 37 1.65 8.73 -9.72
C ARG A 37 0.63 8.78 -10.86
N ALA A 38 0.91 9.54 -11.92
CA ALA A 38 0.00 9.69 -13.05
C ALA A 38 -0.23 8.33 -13.74
N PRO A 39 -1.45 7.99 -14.18
CA PRO A 39 -1.73 6.85 -15.06
C PRO A 39 -0.90 6.85 -16.36
N ASP A 40 -0.77 5.71 -17.06
CA ASP A 40 0.13 5.55 -18.22
C ASP A 40 -0.16 6.52 -19.37
N ASP A 41 -1.44 6.72 -19.69
CA ASP A 41 -1.93 7.67 -20.70
C ASP A 41 -1.57 9.11 -20.33
N MET A 42 -1.80 9.47 -19.05
CA MET A 42 -1.55 10.81 -18.53
C MET A 42 -0.04 11.10 -18.44
N PHE A 43 0.75 10.13 -17.97
CA PHE A 43 2.20 10.23 -17.90
C PHE A 43 2.80 10.50 -19.28
N SER A 44 2.39 9.73 -20.28
CA SER A 44 2.86 9.87 -21.66
C SER A 44 2.53 11.25 -22.24
N ARG A 45 1.36 11.79 -21.92
CA ARG A 45 0.92 13.12 -22.36
C ARG A 45 1.64 14.26 -21.65
N TRP A 46 1.88 14.15 -20.34
CA TRP A 46 2.43 15.23 -19.52
C TRP A 46 3.95 15.27 -19.50
N LYS A 47 4.63 14.13 -19.62
CA LYS A 47 6.09 14.07 -19.56
C LYS A 47 6.79 15.05 -20.52
N PRO A 48 6.39 15.19 -21.80
CA PRO A 48 7.02 16.17 -22.69
C PRO A 48 6.82 17.62 -22.24
N GLN A 49 5.69 17.93 -21.60
CA GLN A 49 5.34 19.27 -21.09
C GLN A 49 6.11 19.63 -19.82
N LEU A 50 6.59 18.62 -19.08
CA LEU A 50 7.29 18.77 -17.82
C LEU A 50 8.83 18.72 -17.96
N ARG A 51 9.38 18.77 -19.19
CA ARG A 51 10.84 18.73 -19.42
C ARG A 51 11.61 19.77 -18.61
N ASP A 52 11.11 21.00 -18.55
CA ASP A 52 11.76 22.07 -17.80
C ASP A 52 11.66 21.85 -16.28
N VAL A 53 10.56 21.24 -15.83
CA VAL A 53 10.35 20.86 -14.42
C VAL A 53 11.32 19.74 -14.04
N GLU A 54 11.49 18.73 -14.90
CA GLU A 54 12.48 17.65 -14.72
C GLU A 54 13.91 18.22 -14.66
N ALA A 55 14.25 19.18 -15.52
CA ALA A 55 15.56 19.83 -15.50
C ALA A 55 15.81 20.60 -14.19
N ARG A 56 14.78 21.25 -13.62
CA ARG A 56 14.86 21.87 -12.28
C ARG A 56 14.95 20.83 -11.17
N PHE A 57 14.17 19.76 -11.26
CA PHE A 57 14.21 18.66 -10.30
C PHE A 57 15.58 17.99 -10.24
N LYS A 58 16.21 17.73 -11.40
CA LYS A 58 17.60 17.23 -11.48
C LYS A 58 18.60 18.17 -10.83
N ARG A 59 18.42 19.48 -10.97
CA ARG A 59 19.24 20.48 -10.26
C ARG A 59 19.06 20.40 -8.74
N LEU A 60 17.82 20.28 -8.24
CA LEU A 60 17.54 20.10 -6.81
C LEU A 60 18.22 18.83 -6.24
N LEU A 61 18.21 17.73 -7.00
CA LEU A 61 18.90 16.49 -6.62
C LEU A 61 20.43 16.66 -6.54
N GLN A 62 21.01 17.57 -7.32
CA GLN A 62 22.44 17.85 -7.29
C GLN A 62 22.82 18.76 -6.12
N THR A 63 21.98 19.75 -5.80
CA THR A 63 22.31 20.81 -4.83
C THR A 63 21.89 20.49 -3.41
N GLU A 64 20.67 19.98 -3.20
CA GLU A 64 20.03 19.97 -1.87
C GLU A 64 19.82 18.55 -1.32
N LYS A 65 19.70 17.53 -2.20
CA LYS A 65 19.53 16.11 -1.84
C LYS A 65 18.53 15.88 -0.69
N THR A 66 17.41 16.60 -0.73
CA THR A 66 16.36 16.47 0.29
C THR A 66 15.75 15.06 0.24
N PRO A 67 15.27 14.53 1.38
CA PRO A 67 14.63 13.21 1.42
C PRO A 67 13.39 13.14 0.53
N ASP A 68 12.66 14.25 0.37
CA ASP A 68 11.54 14.36 -0.56
C ASP A 68 11.99 14.19 -2.02
N ALA A 69 13.04 14.91 -2.44
CA ALA A 69 13.55 14.79 -3.81
C ALA A 69 14.09 13.38 -4.11
N LEU A 70 14.83 12.80 -3.16
CA LEU A 70 15.36 11.44 -3.29
C LEU A 70 14.23 10.40 -3.37
N THR A 71 13.19 10.52 -2.53
CA THR A 71 12.03 9.64 -2.59
C THR A 71 11.34 9.73 -3.95
N LEU A 72 11.09 10.94 -4.45
CA LEU A 72 10.46 11.15 -5.75
C LEU A 72 11.29 10.58 -6.92
N GLN A 73 12.61 10.69 -6.86
CA GLN A 73 13.48 10.07 -7.87
C GLN A 73 13.34 8.54 -7.85
N GLY A 74 13.28 7.91 -6.67
CA GLY A 74 13.03 6.48 -6.55
C GLY A 74 11.68 6.05 -7.14
N LEU A 75 10.62 6.83 -6.87
CA LEU A 75 9.29 6.60 -7.44
C LEU A 75 9.28 6.74 -8.98
N LEU A 76 10.02 7.70 -9.54
CA LEU A 76 10.15 7.85 -11.00
C LEU A 76 10.89 6.67 -11.64
N TYR A 77 11.92 6.13 -10.99
CA TYR A 77 12.59 4.91 -11.47
C TYR A 77 11.65 3.70 -11.53
N LEU A 78 10.79 3.52 -10.53
CA LEU A 78 9.74 2.49 -10.54
C LEU A 78 8.71 2.76 -11.64
N ARG A 79 8.28 4.01 -11.79
CA ARG A 79 7.30 4.43 -12.79
C ARG A 79 7.77 4.14 -14.21
N GLU A 80 9.04 4.43 -14.50
CA GLU A 80 9.67 4.19 -15.80
C GLU A 80 10.07 2.72 -16.01
N ARG A 81 9.82 1.84 -15.03
CA ARG A 81 10.16 0.41 -15.04
C ARG A 81 11.63 0.14 -15.37
N GLN A 82 12.52 1.04 -14.94
CA GLN A 82 13.93 0.97 -15.32
C GLN A 82 14.71 -0.01 -14.44
N SER A 83 14.71 0.18 -13.12
CA SER A 83 15.50 -0.66 -12.21
C SER A 83 15.05 -0.53 -10.76
N ASP A 84 14.59 -1.64 -10.18
CA ASP A 84 14.32 -1.78 -8.74
C ASP A 84 15.57 -1.44 -7.90
N ALA A 85 16.76 -1.85 -8.36
CA ALA A 85 18.01 -1.57 -7.65
C ALA A 85 18.33 -0.07 -7.58
N HIS A 86 18.00 0.70 -8.62
CA HIS A 86 18.20 2.15 -8.61
C HIS A 86 17.16 2.82 -7.70
N ALA A 87 15.89 2.45 -7.80
CA ALA A 87 14.84 2.94 -6.92
C ALA A 87 15.19 2.71 -5.44
N LEU A 88 15.62 1.49 -5.09
CA LEU A 88 16.02 1.12 -3.74
C LEU A 88 17.15 2.02 -3.20
N ARG A 89 18.20 2.26 -4.01
CA ARG A 89 19.29 3.16 -3.63
C ARG A 89 18.81 4.57 -3.30
N TYR A 90 17.84 5.09 -4.07
CA TYR A 90 17.26 6.41 -3.79
C TYR A 90 16.42 6.42 -2.50
N PHE A 91 15.66 5.38 -2.22
CA PHE A 91 14.93 5.26 -0.96
C PHE A 91 15.88 5.15 0.25
N ASP A 92 16.94 4.35 0.15
CA ASP A 92 17.96 4.26 1.20
C ASP A 92 18.66 5.61 1.43
N HIS A 93 19.00 6.32 0.36
CA HIS A 93 19.56 7.67 0.47
C HIS A 93 18.58 8.66 1.09
N ALA A 94 17.28 8.59 0.78
CA ALA A 94 16.27 9.44 1.40
C ALA A 94 16.19 9.22 2.92
N ILE A 95 16.18 7.95 3.36
CA ILE A 95 16.19 7.58 4.78
C ILE A 95 17.46 8.11 5.47
N GLN A 96 18.62 7.96 4.82
CA GLN A 96 19.89 8.47 5.36
C GLN A 96 19.90 10.01 5.43
N ALA A 97 19.41 10.70 4.41
CA ALA A 97 19.31 12.15 4.39
C ALA A 97 18.41 12.66 5.53
N ALA A 98 17.25 12.04 5.72
CA ALA A 98 16.34 12.37 6.82
C ALA A 98 17.00 12.18 8.20
N ARG A 99 17.76 11.10 8.40
CA ARG A 99 18.51 10.86 9.65
C ARG A 99 19.54 11.96 9.91
N ARG A 100 20.21 12.47 8.87
CA ARG A 100 21.19 13.57 9.00
C ARG A 100 20.53 14.93 9.25
N MET A 101 19.32 15.14 8.73
CA MET A 101 18.53 16.36 8.95
C MET A 101 17.93 16.44 10.35
N SER A 102 17.82 15.30 11.05
CA SER A 102 17.39 15.23 12.46
C SER A 102 18.56 14.91 13.41
N PRO A 103 19.63 15.73 13.51
CA PRO A 103 20.69 15.50 14.49
C PRO A 103 20.28 15.92 15.92
N HIS A 104 19.09 16.50 16.09
CA HIS A 104 18.59 17.00 17.37
C HIS A 104 17.14 16.60 17.61
N ASN A 105 16.95 15.41 18.17
CA ASN A 105 15.94 15.22 19.21
C ASN A 105 16.43 14.13 20.20
N PRO A 106 17.57 14.34 20.90
CA PRO A 106 18.01 13.43 21.94
C PRO A 106 17.02 13.35 23.12
N ASP A 107 16.14 14.35 23.24
CA ASP A 107 15.02 14.35 24.16
C ASP A 107 13.80 14.95 23.43
N HIS A 108 12.71 14.21 23.33
CA HIS A 108 11.40 14.83 23.53
C HIS A 108 11.15 14.79 25.04
N PRO A 109 11.63 15.75 25.87
CA PRO A 109 11.00 15.95 27.15
C PRO A 109 9.79 16.86 26.88
N HIS A 110 8.63 16.52 27.45
CA HIS A 110 7.43 17.36 27.46
C HIS A 110 6.48 17.28 26.23
N GLN A 111 6.01 16.07 25.91
CA GLN A 111 4.55 15.91 26.06
C GLN A 111 4.27 15.71 27.55
N HIS A 112 4.17 16.81 28.29
CA HIS A 112 3.58 16.81 29.63
C HIS A 112 2.06 16.64 29.47
N SER A 113 1.64 15.45 29.03
CA SER A 113 0.37 14.93 29.50
C SER A 113 0.64 14.45 30.93
N PRO A 114 -0.15 14.89 31.93
CA PRO A 114 -0.02 14.37 33.30
C PRO A 114 -0.12 12.84 33.26
N PRO A 115 0.51 12.14 34.22
CA PRO A 115 0.55 10.67 34.24
C PRO A 115 -0.85 10.11 34.48
N THR A 116 -1.66 10.01 33.43
CA THR A 116 -2.87 9.22 33.44
C THR A 116 -2.48 7.76 33.38
N THR A 117 -2.44 7.16 34.56
CA THR A 117 -2.85 5.79 34.90
C THR A 117 -2.76 4.77 33.75
N HIS A 118 -1.70 3.96 33.76
CA HIS A 118 -1.65 2.59 33.23
C HIS A 118 -2.33 2.33 31.88
N GLN A 119 -2.07 3.16 30.86
CA GLN A 119 -2.36 2.74 29.49
C GLN A 119 -1.19 1.87 28.99
N PRO A 120 -1.40 0.60 28.63
CA PRO A 120 -0.34 -0.25 28.11
C PRO A 120 0.29 0.45 26.90
N ALA A 121 1.63 0.49 26.85
CA ALA A 121 2.40 1.19 25.83
C ALA A 121 2.03 0.70 24.42
N GLY A 122 1.00 1.31 23.84
CA GLY A 122 0.62 1.09 22.46
C GLY A 122 1.73 1.61 21.54
N PRO A 123 1.76 1.15 20.27
CA PRO A 123 2.68 1.71 19.28
C PRO A 123 2.48 3.23 19.21
N SER A 124 3.54 3.98 19.48
CA SER A 124 3.51 5.44 19.40
C SER A 124 3.49 5.85 17.93
N THR A 125 2.33 6.26 17.44
CA THR A 125 2.22 6.87 16.11
C THR A 125 2.90 8.25 16.13
N ARG A 126 3.52 8.63 15.02
CA ARG A 126 4.20 9.91 14.84
C ARG A 126 3.88 10.53 13.47
N PRO A 127 3.95 11.86 13.33
CA PRO A 127 3.89 12.46 12.01
C PRO A 127 5.08 12.04 11.14
N PRO A 128 4.93 12.06 9.80
CA PRO A 128 6.04 11.93 8.87
C PRO A 128 7.12 12.99 9.10
N ARG A 129 8.38 12.60 9.02
CA ARG A 129 9.57 13.47 9.09
C ARG A 129 9.80 14.25 7.80
N TRP A 130 9.33 13.72 6.67
CA TRP A 130 9.29 14.38 5.37
C TRP A 130 8.01 14.01 4.62
N THR A 131 7.64 14.80 3.62
CA THR A 131 6.35 14.72 2.92
C THR A 131 6.06 13.32 2.37
N TYR A 132 7.09 12.68 1.79
CA TYR A 132 6.94 11.39 1.12
C TYR A 132 7.46 10.19 1.93
N GLU A 133 7.63 10.30 3.25
CA GLU A 133 8.17 9.23 4.09
C GLU A 133 7.38 7.91 3.96
N GLY A 134 6.06 7.99 3.99
CA GLY A 134 5.19 6.82 3.83
C GLY A 134 5.41 6.08 2.52
N SER A 135 5.40 6.80 1.39
CA SER A 135 5.66 6.22 0.07
C SER A 135 7.07 5.63 -0.04
N CYS A 136 8.07 6.27 0.59
CA CYS A 136 9.43 5.76 0.63
C CYS A 136 9.50 4.35 1.25
N TYR A 137 8.93 4.17 2.45
CA TYR A 137 8.98 2.89 3.15
C TYR A 137 8.12 1.80 2.49
N LEU A 138 6.93 2.15 1.96
CA LEU A 138 6.08 1.20 1.26
C LEU A 138 6.78 0.62 0.02
N GLU A 139 7.28 1.50 -0.86
CA GLU A 139 7.90 1.06 -2.11
C GLU A 139 9.25 0.38 -1.88
N ARG A 140 10.02 0.84 -0.88
CA ARG A 140 11.21 0.13 -0.41
C ARG A 140 10.87 -1.29 0.04
N GLY A 141 9.82 -1.46 0.85
CA GLY A 141 9.36 -2.77 1.31
C GLY A 141 8.97 -3.70 0.16
N HIS A 142 8.24 -3.19 -0.83
CA HIS A 142 7.86 -3.96 -2.01
C HIS A 142 9.05 -4.42 -2.85
N ILE A 143 10.05 -3.56 -3.06
CA ILE A 143 11.28 -3.96 -3.78
C ILE A 143 12.02 -5.06 -3.01
N LEU A 144 12.17 -4.90 -1.70
CA LEU A 144 12.87 -5.86 -0.85
C LEU A 144 12.17 -7.23 -0.84
N LEU A 145 10.83 -7.27 -0.79
CA LEU A 145 10.08 -8.53 -0.96
C LEU A 145 10.35 -9.20 -2.30
N ARG A 146 10.37 -8.45 -3.41
CA ARG A 146 10.69 -9.01 -4.74
C ARG A 146 12.10 -9.59 -4.80
N GLN A 147 13.01 -9.09 -3.98
CA GLN A 147 14.39 -9.58 -3.85
C GLN A 147 14.55 -10.71 -2.82
N GLY A 148 13.46 -11.15 -2.16
CA GLY A 148 13.49 -12.17 -1.12
C GLY A 148 14.02 -11.68 0.25
N GLN A 149 14.21 -10.37 0.42
CA GLN A 149 14.69 -9.75 1.66
C GLN A 149 13.53 -9.45 2.61
N THR A 150 12.92 -10.53 3.13
CA THR A 150 11.66 -10.46 3.90
C THR A 150 11.81 -9.70 5.22
N ASP A 151 12.95 -9.81 5.91
CA ASP A 151 13.16 -9.15 7.20
C ASP A 151 13.26 -7.63 7.03
N GLU A 152 14.03 -7.16 6.04
CA GLU A 152 14.16 -5.73 5.74
C GLU A 152 12.88 -5.14 5.14
N ALA A 153 12.13 -5.93 4.38
CA ALA A 153 10.81 -5.54 3.91
C ALA A 153 9.85 -5.36 5.09
N THR A 154 9.82 -6.33 6.01
CA THR A 154 9.01 -6.27 7.23
C THR A 154 9.38 -5.03 8.05
N ALA A 155 10.66 -4.72 8.21
CA ALA A 155 11.10 -3.50 8.90
C ALA A 155 10.56 -2.24 8.22
N SER A 156 10.60 -2.17 6.88
CA SER A 156 10.04 -1.04 6.13
C SER A 156 8.54 -0.88 6.35
N PHE A 157 7.77 -1.97 6.25
CA PHE A 157 6.33 -1.94 6.47
C PHE A 157 5.95 -1.65 7.92
N ARG A 158 6.78 -2.04 8.91
CA ARG A 158 6.60 -1.65 10.32
C ARG A 158 6.69 -0.15 10.52
N VAL A 159 7.62 0.54 9.86
CA VAL A 159 7.65 2.01 9.92
C VAL A 159 6.37 2.59 9.32
N ALA A 160 5.97 2.14 8.13
CA ALA A 160 4.75 2.62 7.48
C ALA A 160 3.48 2.37 8.32
N ALA A 161 3.35 1.19 8.93
CA ALA A 161 2.15 0.79 9.67
C ALA A 161 2.14 1.31 11.11
N LEU A 162 3.21 1.06 11.87
CA LEU A 162 3.22 1.23 13.33
C LEU A 162 3.75 2.59 13.76
N GLU A 163 4.63 3.22 12.97
CA GLU A 163 5.08 4.58 13.24
C GLU A 163 4.22 5.62 12.53
N LEU A 164 3.85 5.40 11.27
CA LEU A 164 3.15 6.40 10.44
C LEU A 164 1.63 6.17 10.32
N ASP A 165 1.11 5.09 10.92
CA ASP A 165 -0.30 4.72 10.91
C ASP A 165 -0.93 4.65 9.50
N LEU A 166 -0.15 4.16 8.52
CA LEU A 166 -0.61 4.05 7.14
C LEU A 166 -1.35 2.74 6.91
N ALA A 167 -2.58 2.86 6.41
CA ALA A 167 -3.45 1.74 6.04
C ALA A 167 -2.73 0.70 5.15
N ASP A 168 -2.02 1.17 4.12
CA ASP A 168 -1.28 0.31 3.21
C ASP A 168 -0.15 -0.43 3.92
N GLY A 169 0.51 0.21 4.90
CA GLY A 169 1.53 -0.43 5.72
C GLY A 169 0.96 -1.58 6.55
N TYR A 170 -0.21 -1.39 7.17
CA TYR A 170 -0.89 -2.46 7.91
C TYR A 170 -1.31 -3.61 6.97
N ALA A 171 -1.84 -3.30 5.79
CA ALA A 171 -2.22 -4.31 4.81
C ALA A 171 -1.01 -5.14 4.35
N GLU A 172 0.14 -4.51 4.08
CA GLU A 172 1.36 -5.22 3.69
C GLU A 172 1.93 -6.06 4.84
N LEU A 173 1.96 -5.56 6.08
CA LEU A 173 2.35 -6.38 7.23
C LEU A 173 1.46 -7.58 7.43
N ALA A 174 0.14 -7.42 7.26
CA ALA A 174 -0.81 -8.52 7.40
C ALA A 174 -0.54 -9.64 6.38
N LYS A 175 -0.11 -9.32 5.15
CA LYS A 175 0.23 -10.34 4.13
C LYS A 175 1.45 -11.19 4.52
N LEU A 176 2.33 -10.67 5.38
CA LEU A 176 3.53 -11.36 5.85
C LEU A 176 3.28 -12.24 7.09
N LEU A 177 2.09 -12.14 7.70
CA LEU A 177 1.73 -12.93 8.85
C LEU A 177 1.00 -14.22 8.42
N PRO A 178 1.10 -15.31 9.21
CA PRO A 178 0.35 -16.53 8.92
C PRO A 178 -1.17 -16.28 8.91
N PRO A 179 -1.91 -16.95 8.01
CA PRO A 179 -3.37 -16.98 8.08
C PRO A 179 -3.86 -17.43 9.46
N GLY A 180 -4.91 -16.80 9.98
CA GLY A 180 -5.47 -17.10 11.30
C GLY A 180 -4.74 -16.48 12.50
N ALA A 181 -3.57 -15.86 12.32
CA ALA A 181 -2.90 -15.15 13.41
C ALA A 181 -3.74 -13.95 13.90
N PRO A 182 -4.01 -13.78 15.21
CA PRO A 182 -4.82 -12.67 15.71
C PRO A 182 -4.28 -11.28 15.34
N THR A 183 -2.95 -11.14 15.31
CA THR A 183 -2.28 -9.90 14.89
C THR A 183 -2.56 -9.57 13.43
N ARG A 184 -2.68 -10.58 12.55
CA ARG A 184 -2.99 -10.39 11.14
C ARG A 184 -4.39 -9.79 10.96
N GLU A 185 -5.38 -10.38 11.62
CA GLU A 185 -6.76 -9.87 11.61
C GLU A 185 -6.84 -8.44 12.15
N THR A 186 -6.12 -8.15 13.23
CA THR A 186 -6.02 -6.79 13.80
C THR A 186 -5.49 -5.77 12.78
N TYR A 187 -4.42 -6.11 12.06
CA TYR A 187 -3.85 -5.23 11.04
C TYR A 187 -4.77 -5.06 9.83
N LEU A 188 -5.39 -6.14 9.36
CA LEU A 188 -6.37 -6.05 8.26
C LEU A 188 -7.57 -5.18 8.64
N LEU A 189 -8.11 -5.32 9.84
CA LEU A 189 -9.22 -4.47 10.32
C LEU A 189 -8.82 -2.99 10.36
N LYS A 190 -7.63 -2.67 10.87
CA LYS A 190 -7.12 -1.29 10.86
C LYS A 190 -6.99 -0.72 9.44
N ALA A 191 -6.42 -1.51 8.52
CA ALA A 191 -6.28 -1.10 7.13
C ALA A 191 -7.65 -0.91 6.44
N ALA A 192 -8.59 -1.84 6.64
CA ALA A 192 -9.94 -1.80 6.10
C ALA A 192 -10.74 -0.59 6.63
N GLN A 193 -10.68 -0.31 7.94
CA GLN A 193 -11.29 0.87 8.55
C GLN A 193 -10.76 2.19 7.94
N ALA A 194 -9.50 2.21 7.50
CA ALA A 194 -8.89 3.33 6.82
C ALA A 194 -9.10 3.34 5.29
N GLY A 195 -9.99 2.48 4.78
CA GLY A 195 -10.42 2.42 3.38
C GLY A 195 -9.52 1.61 2.44
N ASN A 196 -8.62 0.77 2.97
CA ASN A 196 -7.80 -0.10 2.12
C ASN A 196 -8.65 -1.30 1.62
N LEU A 197 -9.03 -1.26 0.35
CA LEU A 197 -9.88 -2.27 -0.30
C LEU A 197 -9.24 -3.65 -0.38
N GLU A 198 -7.91 -3.71 -0.51
CA GLU A 198 -7.19 -4.97 -0.52
C GLU A 198 -7.27 -5.67 0.85
N ALA A 199 -7.24 -4.91 1.95
CA ALA A 199 -7.46 -5.45 3.28
C ALA A 199 -8.90 -5.97 3.47
N CYS A 200 -9.91 -5.27 2.94
CA CYS A 200 -11.29 -5.77 2.91
C CYS A 200 -11.38 -7.10 2.15
N ARG A 201 -10.73 -7.20 0.98
CA ARG A 201 -10.66 -8.43 0.20
C ARG A 201 -10.03 -9.58 0.99
N LEU A 202 -8.92 -9.31 1.68
CA LEU A 202 -8.25 -10.33 2.50
C LEU A 202 -9.11 -10.77 3.70
N LEU A 203 -9.83 -9.85 4.36
CA LEU A 203 -10.79 -10.19 5.42
C LEU A 203 -11.93 -11.07 4.90
N ALA A 204 -12.44 -10.81 3.70
CA ALA A 204 -13.45 -11.65 3.06
C ALA A 204 -12.94 -13.09 2.88
N LEU A 205 -11.71 -13.25 2.41
CA LEU A 205 -11.10 -14.56 2.19
C LEU A 205 -10.79 -15.29 3.50
N ASP A 206 -10.30 -14.57 4.51
CA ASP A 206 -10.05 -15.16 5.84
C ASP A 206 -11.33 -15.65 6.50
N ALA A 207 -12.40 -14.87 6.41
CA ALA A 207 -13.70 -15.24 6.93
C ALA A 207 -14.29 -16.44 6.18
N ALA A 208 -14.07 -16.52 4.86
CA ALA A 208 -14.46 -17.69 4.07
C ALA A 208 -13.67 -18.94 4.48
N ASP A 209 -12.37 -18.82 4.76
CA ASP A 209 -11.55 -19.93 5.27
C ASP A 209 -12.01 -20.39 6.66
N LYS A 210 -12.34 -19.45 7.55
CA LYS A 210 -12.95 -19.74 8.87
C LYS A 210 -14.31 -20.45 8.73
N ALA A 211 -15.11 -20.09 7.74
CA ALA A 211 -16.39 -20.75 7.48
C ALA A 211 -16.23 -22.17 6.93
N ALA A 212 -15.16 -22.42 6.18
CA ALA A 212 -14.84 -23.73 5.60
C ALA A 212 -14.24 -24.72 6.61
N ASP A 213 -13.67 -24.25 7.71
CA ASP A 213 -12.95 -25.05 8.69
C ASP A 213 -13.89 -25.97 9.52
N PRO A 214 -13.86 -27.30 9.31
CA PRO A 214 -14.76 -28.23 9.99
C PRO A 214 -14.49 -28.35 11.50
N ALA A 215 -13.34 -27.89 12.00
CA ALA A 215 -13.04 -27.88 13.43
C ALA A 215 -13.91 -26.87 14.21
N ARG A 216 -14.53 -25.91 13.51
CA ARG A 216 -15.37 -24.85 14.10
C ARG A 216 -16.83 -25.25 14.23
N GLY A 217 -17.49 -24.68 15.24
CA GLY A 217 -18.92 -24.88 15.48
C GLY A 217 -19.78 -24.41 14.31
N ARG A 218 -20.95 -25.03 14.12
CA ARG A 218 -21.88 -24.66 13.01
C ARG A 218 -22.27 -23.17 13.04
N ALA A 219 -22.53 -22.63 14.24
CA ALA A 219 -22.89 -21.22 14.41
C ALA A 219 -21.74 -20.28 14.01
N GLU A 220 -20.52 -20.55 14.48
CA GLU A 220 -19.32 -19.77 14.14
C GLU A 220 -19.04 -19.80 12.63
N ARG A 221 -19.20 -20.96 12.00
CA ARG A 221 -19.03 -21.08 10.54
C ARG A 221 -20.07 -20.27 9.77
N ALA A 222 -21.32 -20.26 10.22
CA ALA A 222 -22.38 -19.47 9.60
C ALA A 222 -22.13 -17.96 9.76
N GLU A 223 -21.66 -17.51 10.92
CA GLU A 223 -21.27 -16.12 11.16
C GLU A 223 -20.10 -15.72 10.25
N ALA A 224 -19.05 -16.55 10.18
CA ALA A 224 -17.91 -16.31 9.31
C ALA A 224 -18.29 -16.24 7.82
N ALA A 225 -19.25 -17.08 7.38
CA ALA A 225 -19.77 -17.03 6.02
C ALA A 225 -20.52 -15.71 5.72
N THR A 226 -21.27 -15.19 6.68
CA THR A 226 -21.92 -13.88 6.57
C THR A 226 -20.89 -12.77 6.47
N LEU A 227 -19.91 -12.73 7.39
CA LEU A 227 -18.83 -11.74 7.38
C LEU A 227 -18.02 -11.77 6.08
N ALA A 228 -17.75 -12.96 5.54
CA ALA A 228 -17.04 -13.10 4.27
C ALA A 228 -17.76 -12.39 3.12
N ARG A 229 -19.08 -12.53 3.05
CA ARG A 229 -19.91 -11.88 2.04
C ARG A 229 -19.99 -10.37 2.26
N GLU A 230 -20.16 -9.93 3.51
CA GLU A 230 -20.19 -8.50 3.85
C GLU A 230 -18.90 -7.78 3.45
N TRP A 231 -17.74 -8.34 3.78
CA TRP A 231 -16.46 -7.78 3.38
C TRP A 231 -16.27 -7.78 1.85
N ALA A 232 -16.73 -8.83 1.16
CA ALA A 232 -16.68 -8.88 -0.29
C ALA A 232 -17.54 -7.80 -0.97
N LEU A 233 -18.69 -7.44 -0.37
CA LEU A 233 -19.59 -6.41 -0.90
C LEU A 233 -19.02 -5.00 -0.86
N VAL A 234 -17.98 -4.75 -0.05
CA VAL A 234 -17.28 -3.45 0.03
C VAL A 234 -16.52 -3.13 -1.26
N GLU A 235 -16.16 -4.13 -2.07
CA GLU A 235 -15.47 -3.92 -3.34
C GLU A 235 -16.30 -3.02 -4.29
N PRO A 236 -15.81 -1.84 -4.66
CA PRO A 236 -16.57 -0.88 -5.47
C PRO A 236 -16.70 -1.29 -6.93
N ASP A 237 -15.73 -2.02 -7.49
CA ASP A 237 -15.80 -2.49 -8.87
C ASP A 237 -16.72 -3.72 -8.96
N VAL A 238 -17.78 -3.62 -9.77
CA VAL A 238 -18.81 -4.68 -9.87
C VAL A 238 -18.21 -6.02 -10.31
N GLY A 239 -17.31 -6.00 -11.31
CA GLY A 239 -16.71 -7.23 -11.84
C GLY A 239 -15.77 -7.89 -10.83
N ARG A 240 -14.96 -7.10 -10.12
CA ARG A 240 -14.10 -7.61 -9.03
C ARG A 240 -14.91 -8.13 -7.86
N ARG A 241 -16.00 -7.43 -7.50
CA ARG A 241 -16.92 -7.84 -6.44
C ARG A 241 -17.57 -9.18 -6.75
N GLU A 242 -18.09 -9.35 -7.97
CA GLU A 242 -18.68 -10.62 -8.42
C GLU A 242 -17.66 -11.76 -8.41
N ALA A 243 -16.44 -11.52 -8.89
CA ALA A 243 -15.36 -12.49 -8.84
C ALA A 243 -14.98 -12.89 -7.40
N LEU A 244 -14.91 -11.91 -6.49
CA LEU A 244 -14.62 -12.15 -5.08
C LEU A 244 -15.75 -12.92 -4.38
N LEU A 245 -17.02 -12.57 -4.63
CA LEU A 245 -18.17 -13.30 -4.11
C LEU A 245 -18.20 -14.75 -4.61
N ALA A 246 -17.86 -14.99 -5.87
CA ALA A 246 -17.73 -16.34 -6.41
C ALA A 246 -16.61 -17.13 -5.70
N GLN A 247 -15.48 -16.49 -5.43
CA GLN A 247 -14.38 -17.09 -4.67
C GLN A 247 -14.77 -17.41 -3.22
N VAL A 248 -15.50 -16.50 -2.56
CA VAL A 248 -16.05 -16.73 -1.21
C VAL A 248 -17.02 -17.92 -1.21
N ALA A 249 -17.96 -17.97 -2.16
CA ALA A 249 -18.91 -19.07 -2.28
C ALA A 249 -18.23 -20.42 -2.52
N GLU A 250 -17.17 -20.45 -3.35
CA GLU A 250 -16.37 -21.64 -3.56
C GLU A 250 -15.71 -22.14 -2.27
N ARG A 251 -15.08 -21.24 -1.50
CA ARG A 251 -14.38 -21.58 -0.25
C ARG A 251 -15.33 -22.07 0.84
N VAL A 252 -16.47 -21.40 1.02
CA VAL A 252 -17.49 -21.78 2.03
C VAL A 252 -18.10 -23.16 1.72
N GLY A 253 -17.95 -23.66 0.49
CA GLY A 253 -18.59 -24.90 0.03
C GLY A 253 -20.01 -24.67 -0.48
N ASP A 254 -20.45 -23.42 -0.60
CA ASP A 254 -21.73 -22.99 -1.18
C ASP A 254 -21.72 -23.04 -2.72
N ALA A 255 -20.61 -23.50 -3.34
CA ALA A 255 -20.55 -23.72 -4.78
C ALA A 255 -21.78 -24.52 -5.24
N THR A 256 -22.61 -23.88 -6.04
CA THR A 256 -23.84 -24.45 -6.60
C THR A 256 -23.54 -25.81 -7.23
N GLU A 257 -24.52 -26.72 -7.19
CA GLU A 257 -24.36 -28.06 -7.76
C GLU A 257 -23.94 -28.02 -9.23
N GLU A 258 -24.36 -26.98 -9.96
CA GLU A 258 -23.93 -26.69 -11.33
C GLU A 258 -22.45 -26.30 -11.44
N GLN A 259 -21.92 -25.48 -10.52
CA GLN A 259 -20.49 -25.18 -10.46
C GLN A 259 -19.68 -26.43 -10.09
N ARG A 260 -20.17 -27.28 -9.19
CA ARG A 260 -19.55 -28.58 -8.87
C ARG A 260 -19.55 -29.52 -10.08
N ARG A 261 -20.66 -29.58 -10.83
CA ARG A 261 -20.79 -30.36 -12.09
C ARG A 261 -19.82 -29.86 -13.15
N ARG A 262 -19.79 -28.55 -13.44
CA ARG A 262 -18.84 -27.95 -14.40
C ARG A 262 -17.39 -28.25 -14.02
N ARG A 263 -17.03 -28.22 -12.74
CA ARG A 263 -15.68 -28.56 -12.26
C ARG A 263 -15.36 -30.04 -12.44
N SER A 264 -16.32 -30.92 -12.14
CA SER A 264 -16.21 -32.36 -12.41
C SER A 264 -16.02 -32.64 -13.90
N ASP A 265 -16.78 -31.99 -14.76
CA ASP A 265 -16.74 -32.20 -16.21
C ASP A 265 -15.44 -31.67 -16.83
N LEU A 266 -14.96 -30.52 -16.35
CA LEU A 266 -13.68 -29.94 -16.78
C LEU A 266 -12.49 -30.81 -16.33
N TRP A 267 -12.55 -31.37 -15.11
CA TRP A 267 -11.55 -32.32 -14.62
C TRP A 267 -11.57 -33.64 -15.42
N LYS A 268 -12.75 -34.22 -15.69
CA LYS A 268 -12.90 -35.40 -16.56
C LYS A 268 -12.35 -35.15 -17.97
N TRP A 269 -12.60 -33.97 -18.52
CA TRP A 269 -12.10 -33.56 -19.83
C TRP A 269 -10.57 -33.41 -19.85
N MET A 270 -9.98 -32.77 -18.83
CA MET A 270 -8.52 -32.68 -18.71
C MET A 270 -7.87 -34.06 -18.57
N MET A 271 -8.44 -34.95 -17.76
CA MET A 271 -7.91 -36.29 -17.53
C MET A 271 -8.06 -37.21 -18.74
N SER A 272 -9.08 -37.02 -19.59
CA SER A 272 -9.22 -37.78 -20.85
C SER A 272 -8.22 -37.36 -21.92
N LYS A 273 -7.73 -36.12 -21.86
CA LYS A 273 -6.66 -35.61 -22.74
C LYS A 273 -5.25 -36.02 -22.31
N LEU A 274 -5.08 -36.48 -21.08
CA LEU A 274 -3.80 -36.89 -20.50
C LEU A 274 -3.54 -38.40 -20.53
N ARG A 275 -4.46 -39.22 -21.04
CA ARG A 275 -4.19 -40.64 -21.33
C ARG A 275 -3.65 -40.78 -22.76
N PRO A 276 -2.42 -41.33 -22.94
CA PRO A 276 -1.90 -41.69 -24.26
C PRO A 276 -2.68 -42.83 -24.91
#